data_AF-A0A938U135-F1
#
_entry.id   AF-A0A938U135-F1
#
_cell.length_a   1.000
_cell.length_b   1.000
_cell.length_c   1.000
_cell.angle_alpha   90.00
_cell.angle_beta   90.00
_cell.angle_gamma   90.00
#
_symmetry.space_group_name_H-M   'P 1'
#
loop_
_entity.id
_entity.type
_entity.pdbx_description
1 polymer ?
#
loop_
_entity_poly.entity_id
_entity_poly.type
_entity_poly.pdbx_seq_one_letter_code
_entity_poly.pdbx_strand_id
1 'polypeptide(L)'
;DDPLNNTCCGAGGGAWAMPYDDERLQYGKMKVDQIRESGAEIVVAPCHNCRDQIMKGLPKAFKGEMGNYHETLYLWEMVSLALDYEPWSDSEIARAREMRDEQWEKLGVELETEEE
;
A
#
# COMPACT_ATOMS: atom_id res chain seq x y z
N ASP A 1 -14.44 -13.01 21.12
CA ASP A 1 -14.46 -12.71 19.68
C ASP A 1 -14.21 -11.23 19.47
N ASP A 2 -12.94 -10.87 19.31
CA ASP A 2 -12.53 -9.50 19.02
C ASP A 2 -12.47 -9.33 17.48
N PRO A 3 -13.30 -8.45 16.89
CA PRO A 3 -13.30 -8.19 15.45
C PRO A 3 -11.97 -7.61 14.92
N LEU A 4 -11.03 -7.25 15.80
CA LEU A 4 -9.70 -6.74 15.44
C LEU A 4 -8.66 -7.84 15.17
N ASN A 5 -8.97 -9.12 15.39
CA ASN A 5 -8.02 -10.22 15.13
C ASN A 5 -7.97 -10.62 13.65
N ASN A 6 -7.56 -9.67 12.80
CA ASN A 6 -7.26 -9.95 11.41
C ASN A 6 -5.97 -10.79 11.33
N THR A 7 -6.00 -11.91 10.62
CA THR A 7 -4.84 -12.81 10.52
C THR A 7 -3.76 -12.21 9.63
N CYS A 8 -2.50 -12.61 9.82
CA CYS A 8 -1.41 -12.22 8.95
C CYS A 8 -1.71 -12.64 7.49
N CYS A 9 -1.11 -11.96 6.51
CA CYS A 9 -1.26 -12.32 5.09
C CYS A 9 -0.34 -13.50 4.68
N GLY A 10 0.62 -13.86 5.53
CA GLY A 10 1.64 -14.89 5.27
C GLY A 10 2.95 -14.34 4.68
N ALA A 11 2.96 -13.10 4.16
CA ALA A 11 4.10 -12.52 3.46
C ALA A 11 5.06 -11.70 4.35
N GLY A 12 4.84 -11.67 5.67
CA GLY A 12 5.69 -10.98 6.63
C GLY A 12 7.04 -11.67 6.87
N GLY A 13 7.92 -11.04 7.64
CA GLY A 13 9.16 -11.68 8.12
C GLY A 13 10.17 -12.08 7.03
N GLY A 14 10.07 -11.49 5.83
CA GLY A 14 10.91 -11.84 4.67
C GLY A 14 10.33 -12.92 3.77
N ALA A 15 9.19 -13.53 4.12
CA ALA A 15 8.59 -14.62 3.33
C ALA A 15 8.24 -14.21 1.89
N TRP A 16 7.91 -12.94 1.66
CA TRP A 16 7.66 -12.42 0.31
C TRP A 16 8.91 -12.40 -0.58
N ALA A 17 10.06 -12.03 -0.03
CA ALA A 17 11.30 -11.82 -0.78
C ALA A 17 12.16 -13.08 -0.89
N MET A 18 11.96 -14.02 0.02
CA MET A 18 12.68 -15.28 0.11
C MET A 18 11.87 -16.41 -0.55
N PRO A 19 12.47 -17.59 -0.85
CA PRO A 19 11.78 -18.66 -1.56
C PRO A 19 10.83 -19.46 -0.64
N TYR A 20 9.91 -18.79 0.04
CA TYR A 20 8.88 -19.37 0.93
C TYR A 20 7.48 -19.24 0.32
N ASP A 21 7.38 -19.40 -0.99
CA ASP A 21 6.13 -19.24 -1.74
C ASP A 21 5.06 -20.23 -1.26
N ASP A 22 5.42 -21.49 -1.07
CA ASP A 22 4.50 -22.53 -0.64
C ASP A 22 3.93 -22.22 0.75
N GLU A 23 4.78 -21.88 1.71
CA GLU A 23 4.37 -21.59 3.09
C GLU A 23 3.54 -20.31 3.17
N ARG A 24 3.97 -19.22 2.51
CA ARG A 24 3.25 -17.94 2.56
C ARG A 24 1.90 -18.02 1.87
N LEU A 25 1.78 -18.80 0.79
CA LEU A 25 0.52 -18.99 0.08
C LEU A 25 -0.41 -19.92 0.86
N GLN A 26 0.11 -21.00 1.44
CA GLN A 26 -0.67 -21.90 2.30
C GLN A 26 -1.27 -21.15 3.49
N TYR A 27 -0.45 -20.36 4.20
CA TYR A 27 -0.94 -19.53 5.31
C TYR A 27 -1.93 -18.46 4.81
N GLY A 28 -1.65 -17.88 3.64
CA GLY A 28 -2.50 -16.88 2.99
C GLY A 28 -3.90 -17.34 2.61
N LYS A 29 -4.18 -18.66 2.57
CA LYS A 29 -5.52 -19.19 2.30
C LYS A 29 -6.58 -18.67 3.27
N MET A 30 -6.22 -18.50 4.55
CA MET A 30 -7.13 -17.92 5.54
C MET A 30 -7.57 -16.49 5.15
N LYS A 31 -6.67 -15.72 4.53
CA LYS A 31 -7.00 -14.38 4.05
C LYS A 31 -7.93 -14.41 2.84
N VAL A 32 -7.74 -15.37 1.93
CA VAL A 32 -8.65 -15.61 0.79
C VAL A 32 -10.07 -15.87 1.29
N ASP A 33 -10.21 -16.74 2.29
CA ASP A 33 -11.51 -17.07 2.87
C ASP A 33 -12.15 -15.85 3.53
N GLN A 34 -11.38 -15.07 4.30
CA GLN A 34 -11.86 -13.81 4.90
C GLN A 34 -12.31 -12.78 3.85
N ILE A 35 -11.55 -12.62 2.76
CA ILE A 35 -11.91 -11.68 1.70
C ILE A 35 -13.20 -12.13 1.01
N ARG A 36 -13.30 -13.42 0.67
CA ARG A 36 -14.53 -14.00 0.09
C ARG A 36 -15.73 -13.80 1.00
N GLU A 37 -15.60 -14.14 2.28
CA GLU A 37 -16.67 -14.06 3.28
C GLU A 37 -17.11 -12.62 3.56
N SER A 38 -16.19 -11.65 3.45
CA SER A 38 -16.53 -10.24 3.62
C SER A 38 -17.39 -9.68 2.48
N GLY A 39 -17.35 -10.31 1.30
CA GLY A 39 -18.04 -9.82 0.10
C GLY A 39 -17.46 -8.52 -0.47
N ALA A 40 -16.31 -8.07 0.04
CA ALA A 40 -15.68 -6.82 -0.36
C ALA A 40 -15.12 -6.89 -1.79
N GLU A 41 -15.40 -5.85 -2.57
CA GLU A 41 -14.82 -5.67 -3.92
C GLU A 41 -13.42 -5.05 -3.85
N ILE A 42 -13.20 -4.17 -2.87
CA ILE A 42 -11.93 -3.48 -2.65
C ILE A 42 -11.40 -3.85 -1.27
N VAL A 43 -10.14 -4.25 -1.20
CA VAL A 43 -9.44 -4.54 0.06
C VAL A 43 -8.38 -3.46 0.30
N VAL A 44 -8.37 -2.85 1.48
CA VAL A 44 -7.34 -1.86 1.85
C VAL A 44 -6.31 -2.51 2.76
N ALA A 45 -5.03 -2.39 2.40
CA ALA A 45 -3.92 -2.92 3.19
C ALA A 45 -2.96 -1.79 3.63
N PRO A 46 -2.63 -1.67 4.93
CA PRO A 46 -1.70 -0.65 5.42
C PRO A 46 -0.21 -1.08 5.36
N CYS A 47 0.08 -2.29 4.89
CA CYS A 47 1.43 -2.84 4.84
C CYS A 47 1.77 -3.28 3.41
N HIS A 48 2.96 -2.93 2.91
CA HIS A 48 3.37 -3.21 1.54
C HIS A 48 3.31 -4.71 1.20
N ASN A 49 3.80 -5.57 2.10
CA ASN A 49 3.75 -7.03 1.91
C ASN A 49 2.32 -7.55 1.92
N CYS A 50 1.44 -7.01 2.77
CA CYS A 50 0.03 -7.38 2.76
C CYS A 50 -0.64 -7.01 1.44
N ARG A 51 -0.39 -5.78 0.94
CA ARG A 51 -0.91 -5.32 -0.34
C ARG A 51 -0.45 -6.24 -1.45
N ASP A 52 0.85 -6.48 -1.57
CA ASP A 52 1.40 -7.29 -2.65
C ASP A 52 1.00 -8.76 -2.56
N GLN A 53 0.90 -9.33 -1.36
CA GLN A 53 0.40 -10.69 -1.16
C GLN A 53 -1.06 -10.82 -1.64
N ILE A 54 -1.95 -9.92 -1.21
CA ILE A 54 -3.37 -9.96 -1.57
C ILE A 54 -3.58 -9.63 -3.06
N MET A 55 -2.80 -8.69 -3.60
CA MET A 55 -2.95 -8.22 -4.98
C MET A 55 -2.31 -9.14 -6.01
N LYS A 56 -1.14 -9.72 -5.70
CA LYS A 56 -0.31 -10.45 -6.66
C LYS A 56 -0.16 -11.93 -6.32
N GLY A 57 -0.02 -12.26 -5.03
CA GLY A 57 0.26 -13.62 -4.56
C GLY A 57 -0.98 -14.51 -4.58
N LEU A 58 -1.96 -14.17 -3.75
CA LEU A 58 -3.17 -14.97 -3.54
C LEU A 58 -4.00 -15.17 -4.82
N PRO A 59 -4.22 -14.16 -5.68
CA PRO A 59 -5.03 -14.34 -6.90
C PRO A 59 -4.39 -15.31 -7.89
N LYS A 60 -3.06 -15.43 -7.90
CA LYS A 60 -2.35 -16.40 -8.73
C LYS A 60 -2.51 -17.83 -8.22
N ALA A 61 -2.48 -18.01 -6.90
CA ALA A 61 -2.55 -19.31 -6.25
C ALA A 61 -3.99 -19.86 -6.13
N PHE A 62 -4.97 -18.99 -5.88
CA PHE A 62 -6.36 -19.34 -5.53
C PHE A 62 -7.36 -18.71 -6.51
N LYS A 63 -7.09 -18.84 -7.81
CA LYS A 63 -7.81 -18.15 -8.90
C LYS A 63 -9.34 -18.26 -8.75
N GLY A 64 -10.01 -17.11 -8.56
CA GLY A 64 -11.46 -17.02 -8.46
C GLY A 64 -12.05 -17.40 -7.08
N GLU A 65 -11.21 -17.72 -6.09
CA GLU A 65 -11.68 -18.12 -4.75
C GLU A 65 -11.91 -16.94 -3.81
N MET A 66 -11.52 -15.72 -4.20
CA MET A 66 -11.61 -14.51 -3.37
C MET A 66 -12.98 -13.79 -3.47
N GLY A 67 -14.00 -14.43 -4.03
CA GLY A 67 -15.36 -13.88 -4.12
C GLY A 67 -15.44 -12.66 -5.04
N ASN A 68 -16.03 -11.57 -4.55
CA ASN A 68 -16.23 -10.32 -5.30
C ASN A 68 -14.98 -9.45 -5.42
N TYR A 69 -13.86 -9.89 -4.82
CA TYR A 69 -12.60 -9.14 -4.84
C TYR A 69 -12.19 -8.73 -6.25
N HIS A 70 -11.95 -7.43 -6.41
CA HIS A 70 -11.52 -6.80 -7.66
C HIS A 70 -10.15 -6.14 -7.52
N GLU A 71 -9.92 -5.43 -6.41
CA GLU A 71 -8.74 -4.57 -6.25
C GLU A 71 -8.22 -4.51 -4.81
N THR A 72 -6.92 -4.30 -4.67
CA THR A 72 -6.31 -3.95 -3.38
C THR A 72 -5.67 -2.58 -3.44
N LEU A 73 -6.11 -1.67 -2.55
CA LEU A 73 -5.48 -0.36 -2.38
C LEU A 73 -4.47 -0.39 -1.24
N TYR A 74 -3.39 0.39 -1.38
CA TYR A 74 -2.60 0.75 -0.21
C TYR A 74 -3.38 1.75 0.65
N LEU A 75 -3.19 1.75 1.97
CA LEU A 75 -3.90 2.69 2.85
C LEU A 75 -3.72 4.15 2.39
N TRP A 76 -2.49 4.54 2.05
CA TRP A 76 -2.21 5.90 1.58
C TRP A 76 -2.81 6.21 0.21
N GLU A 77 -2.95 5.21 -0.65
CA GLU A 77 -3.63 5.36 -1.94
C GLU A 77 -5.11 5.65 -1.73
N MET A 78 -5.77 4.91 -0.84
CA MET A 78 -7.16 5.19 -0.44
C MET A 78 -7.30 6.59 0.16
N VAL A 79 -6.37 7.00 1.03
CA VAL A 79 -6.39 8.36 1.61
C VAL A 79 -6.28 9.39 0.50
N SER A 80 -5.29 9.28 -0.39
CA SER A 80 -5.10 10.22 -1.50
C SER A 80 -6.30 10.32 -2.44
N LEU A 81 -6.96 9.19 -2.74
CA LEU A 81 -8.16 9.17 -3.58
C LEU A 81 -9.38 9.81 -2.90
N ALA A 82 -9.40 9.83 -1.57
CA ALA A 82 -10.48 10.42 -0.77
C ALA A 82 -10.20 11.88 -0.34
N LEU A 83 -9.00 12.41 -0.60
CA LEU A 83 -8.66 13.79 -0.26
C LEU A 83 -9.36 14.77 -1.20
N ASP A 84 -10.31 15.51 -0.66
CA ASP A 84 -10.91 16.69 -1.28
C ASP A 84 -10.20 17.93 -0.73
N TYR A 85 -9.44 18.63 -1.57
CA TYR A 85 -8.68 19.81 -1.17
C TYR A 85 -8.64 20.86 -2.28
N GLU A 86 -8.66 22.13 -1.88
CA GLU A 86 -8.43 23.25 -2.80
C GLU A 86 -6.92 23.33 -3.11
N PRO A 87 -6.52 23.33 -4.40
CA PRO A 87 -5.13 23.52 -4.77
C PRO A 87 -4.58 24.85 -4.23
N TRP A 88 -3.29 24.87 -3.88
CA TRP A 88 -2.63 26.12 -3.50
C TRP A 88 -2.62 27.09 -4.67
N SER A 89 -2.79 28.38 -4.36
CA SER A 89 -2.59 29.43 -5.36
C SER A 89 -1.14 29.50 -5.81
N ASP A 90 -0.90 30.06 -7.00
CA ASP A 90 0.46 30.28 -7.51
C ASP A 90 1.34 31.07 -6.53
N SER A 91 0.74 32.00 -5.79
CA SER A 91 1.45 32.80 -4.78
C SER A 91 1.89 31.98 -3.56
N GLU A 92 1.07 31.02 -3.13
CA GLU A 92 1.40 30.12 -2.01
C GLU A 92 2.46 29.12 -2.43
N ILE A 93 2.37 28.59 -3.65
CA ILE A 93 3.38 27.71 -4.24
C ILE A 93 4.73 28.43 -4.33
N ALA A 94 4.75 29.68 -4.82
CA ALA A 94 5.97 30.47 -4.92
C ALA A 94 6.61 30.70 -3.54
N ARG A 95 5.82 31.11 -2.54
CA ARG A 95 6.28 31.30 -1.15
C ARG A 95 6.85 30.01 -0.56
N ALA A 96 6.18 28.87 -0.77
CA ALA A 96 6.64 27.60 -0.23
C ALA A 96 7.97 27.13 -0.86
N ARG A 97 8.19 27.42 -2.15
CA ARG A 97 9.46 27.17 -2.82
C ARG A 97 10.58 28.05 -2.28
N GLU A 98 10.31 29.34 -2.05
CA GLU A 98 11.28 30.25 -1.42
C GLU A 98 11.68 29.75 -0.02
N MET A 99 10.70 29.39 0.82
CA MET A 99 10.96 28.83 2.16
C MET A 99 11.78 27.52 2.12
N ARG A 100 11.54 26.67 1.11
CA ARG A 100 12.32 25.44 0.88
C ARG A 100 13.76 25.78 0.51
N ASP A 101 13.96 26.73 -0.40
CA ASP A 101 15.28 27.10 -0.92
C ASP A 101 16.13 27.75 0.18
N GLU A 102 15.55 28.65 0.99
CA GLU A 102 16.19 29.21 2.19
C GLU A 102 16.59 28.11 3.20
N GLN A 103 15.72 27.11 3.39
CA GLN A 103 16.02 25.97 4.27
C GLN A 103 17.19 25.13 3.73
N TRP A 104 17.23 24.88 2.42
CA TRP A 104 18.32 24.14 1.79
C TRP A 104 19.66 24.88 1.91
N GLU A 105 19.68 26.19 1.65
CA GLU A 105 20.87 27.01 1.83
C GLU A 105 21.38 26.93 3.27
N LYS A 106 20.48 27.09 4.24
CA LYS A 106 20.82 27.00 5.67
C LYS A 106 21.39 25.63 6.06
N LEU A 107 20.93 24.56 5.43
CA LEU A 107 21.36 23.19 5.71
C LEU A 107 22.53 22.72 4.83
N GLY A 108 22.98 23.55 3.88
CA GLY A 108 23.99 23.16 2.90
C GLY A 108 23.56 21.99 2.02
N VAL A 109 22.26 21.88 1.73
CA VAL A 109 21.71 20.83 0.85
C VAL A 109 21.97 21.23 -0.60
N GLU A 110 22.88 20.51 -1.25
CA GLU A 110 23.09 20.59 -2.69
C GLU A 110 22.30 19.45 -3.34
N LEU A 111 21.27 19.79 -4.12
CA LEU A 111 20.59 18.79 -4.93
C LEU A 111 21.43 18.51 -6.17
N GLU A 112 21.70 17.23 -6.42
CA GLU A 112 22.19 16.79 -7.72
C GLU A 112 21.13 17.19 -8.75
N THR A 113 21.57 17.92 -9.77
CA THR A 113 20.73 18.10 -10.96
C THR A 113 20.76 16.76 -11.68
N GLU A 114 19.59 16.16 -11.91
CA GLU A 114 19.50 14.96 -12.75
C GLU A 114 20.13 15.31 -14.11
N GLU A 115 21.31 14.79 -14.39
CA GLU A 115 21.89 14.82 -15.73
C GLU A 115 20.98 13.96 -16.62
N GLU A 116 20.38 14.57 -17.65
CA GLU A 116 19.50 13.93 -18.64
C GLU A 116 20.13 12.71 -19.35
#